data_AF-A0A086TDT4-F1
#
_entry.id   AF-A0A086TDT4-F1
#
_cell.length_a   1.000
_cell.length_b   1.000
_cell.length_c   1.000
_cell.angle_alpha   90.00
_cell.angle_beta   90.00
_cell.angle_gamma   90.00
#
_symmetry.space_group_name_H-M   'P 1'
#
loop_
_entity.id
_entity.type
_entity.pdbx_description
1 polymer ?
#
loop_
_entity_poly.entity_id
_entity_poly.type
_entity_poly.pdbx_seq_one_letter_code
_entity_poly.pdbx_strand_id
1 'polypeptide(L)'
;MGSQASRPDQESSPAPTRDENEMVKTTTVAAVEEDGDDEPDEWYTPPGFQPLTAERARGTRDKRIFSTGCAEENAKMTDCYFEKKDWRACAKEMEQFKQCWKQHGNDERTESKDA
;
A
#
# COMPACT_ATOMS: atom_id res chain seq x y z
N MET A 1 -34.32 -5.39 30.55
CA MET A 1 -34.74 -6.37 29.53
C MET A 1 -34.71 -5.65 28.18
N GLY A 2 -33.55 -5.63 27.53
CA GLY A 2 -33.35 -4.91 26.27
C GLY A 2 -33.41 -5.91 25.11
N SER A 3 -34.36 -5.72 24.20
CA SER A 3 -34.59 -6.58 23.05
C SER A 3 -33.42 -6.51 22.07
N GLN A 4 -32.83 -7.67 21.77
CA GLN A 4 -31.86 -7.82 20.70
C GLN A 4 -32.60 -7.75 19.35
N ALA A 5 -32.21 -6.81 18.50
CA ALA A 5 -32.66 -6.77 17.12
C ALA A 5 -31.84 -7.79 16.31
N SER A 6 -32.53 -8.80 15.79
CA SER A 6 -31.98 -9.84 14.93
C SER A 6 -31.47 -9.25 13.61
N ARG A 7 -30.24 -9.60 13.21
CA ARG A 7 -29.70 -9.31 11.87
C ARG A 7 -30.23 -10.38 10.91
N PRO A 8 -30.80 -10.03 9.74
CA PRO A 8 -31.28 -11.02 8.78
C PRO A 8 -30.12 -11.72 8.05
N ASP A 9 -30.29 -13.03 7.87
CA ASP A 9 -29.52 -13.92 6.99
C ASP A 9 -29.32 -13.30 5.60
N GLN A 10 -28.07 -13.18 5.16
CA GLN A 10 -27.77 -13.06 3.73
C GLN A 10 -27.34 -14.41 3.20
N GLU A 11 -28.26 -14.93 2.40
CA GLU A 11 -28.25 -16.09 1.54
C GLU A 11 -26.95 -16.24 0.74
N SER A 12 -26.48 -17.48 0.68
CA SER A 12 -25.24 -17.91 0.05
C SER A 12 -25.33 -17.86 -1.48
N SER A 13 -24.42 -17.15 -2.14
CA SER A 13 -24.17 -17.32 -3.58
C SER A 13 -22.97 -18.25 -3.81
N PRO A 14 -23.03 -19.21 -4.76
CA PRO A 14 -21.95 -20.15 -5.00
C PRO A 14 -20.77 -19.47 -5.70
N ALA A 15 -19.55 -19.75 -5.23
CA ALA A 15 -18.31 -19.33 -5.88
C ALA A 15 -18.11 -20.09 -7.22
N PRO A 16 -17.57 -19.45 -8.26
CA PRO A 16 -17.17 -20.15 -9.47
C PRO A 16 -15.91 -21.00 -9.20
N THR A 17 -15.99 -22.30 -9.49
CA THR A 17 -14.84 -23.21 -9.43
C THR A 17 -13.89 -22.90 -10.58
N ARG A 18 -12.68 -22.41 -10.28
CA ARG A 18 -11.63 -22.19 -11.29
C ARG A 18 -10.93 -23.52 -11.53
N ASP A 19 -11.06 -24.04 -12.75
CA ASP A 19 -10.36 -25.22 -13.23
C ASP A 19 -8.84 -24.95 -13.18
N GLU A 20 -8.10 -25.76 -12.42
CA GLU A 20 -6.69 -25.52 -12.08
C GLU A 20 -5.70 -26.09 -13.11
N ASN A 21 -6.16 -26.50 -14.30
CA ASN A 21 -5.34 -27.31 -15.19
C ASN A 21 -5.39 -26.91 -16.69
N GLU A 22 -5.18 -25.64 -17.01
CA GLU A 22 -4.90 -25.26 -18.40
C GLU A 22 -4.03 -24.01 -18.56
N MET A 23 -2.86 -23.96 -17.93
CA MET A 23 -1.74 -23.16 -18.48
C MET A 23 -0.37 -23.59 -17.97
N VAL A 24 -0.16 -24.90 -17.81
CA VAL A 24 1.19 -25.47 -17.91
C VAL A 24 1.53 -25.57 -19.40
N LYS A 25 1.81 -24.42 -20.02
CA LYS A 25 2.45 -24.38 -21.34
C LYS A 25 3.79 -23.66 -21.19
N THR A 26 4.77 -24.48 -20.82
CA THR A 26 6.19 -24.41 -21.16
C THR A 26 6.59 -23.19 -21.96
N THR A 27 7.31 -22.29 -21.32
CA THR A 27 8.29 -21.43 -21.98
C THR A 27 9.60 -21.61 -21.25
N THR A 28 10.48 -22.39 -21.86
CA THR A 28 11.88 -22.57 -21.49
C THR A 28 12.61 -21.24 -21.62
N VAL A 29 13.08 -20.68 -20.50
CA VAL A 29 14.06 -19.60 -20.49
C VAL A 29 15.45 -20.21 -20.31
N ALA A 30 16.36 -19.84 -21.21
CA ALA A 30 17.74 -20.29 -21.23
C ALA A 30 18.48 -19.78 -19.99
N ALA A 31 19.33 -20.65 -19.44
CA ALA A 31 20.16 -20.41 -18.27
C ALA A 31 21.04 -19.16 -18.48
N VAL A 32 20.87 -18.18 -17.60
CA VAL A 32 21.89 -17.16 -17.34
C VAL A 32 22.78 -17.74 -16.24
N GLU A 33 24.09 -17.69 -16.46
CA GLU A 33 25.11 -18.14 -15.52
C GLU A 33 25.06 -17.25 -14.27
N GLU A 34 24.80 -17.85 -13.10
CA GLU A 34 24.80 -17.18 -11.79
C GLU A 34 26.09 -17.52 -11.04
N ASP A 35 27.09 -16.65 -11.18
CA ASP A 35 28.26 -16.62 -10.31
C ASP A 35 27.94 -15.74 -9.09
N GLY A 36 27.75 -16.36 -7.93
CA GLY A 36 27.85 -15.70 -6.62
C GLY A 36 26.66 -15.91 -5.68
N ASP A 37 26.79 -16.92 -4.81
CA ASP A 37 26.20 -17.00 -3.47
C ASP A 37 26.28 -15.63 -2.73
N ASP A 38 25.21 -14.85 -2.76
CA ASP A 38 24.76 -13.90 -1.72
C ASP A 38 23.33 -13.44 -2.10
N GLU A 39 22.37 -14.37 -2.10
CA GLU A 39 20.95 -13.96 -2.12
C GLU A 39 20.68 -13.26 -0.78
N PRO A 40 20.39 -11.95 -0.77
CA PRO A 40 20.23 -11.22 0.47
C PRO A 40 19.03 -11.78 1.21
N ASP A 41 19.24 -12.14 2.49
CA ASP A 41 18.20 -12.63 3.38
C ASP A 41 16.88 -11.89 3.13
N GLU A 42 15.89 -12.59 2.57
CA GLU A 42 14.51 -12.13 2.51
C GLU A 42 14.06 -11.92 3.95
N TRP A 43 14.25 -10.69 4.44
CA TRP A 43 13.91 -10.21 5.76
C TRP A 43 12.62 -10.88 6.25
N TYR A 44 12.77 -11.78 7.22
CA TYR A 44 11.72 -12.41 8.03
C TYR A 44 10.26 -12.17 7.56
N THR A 45 9.70 -13.10 6.79
CA THR A 45 8.25 -13.16 6.53
C THR A 45 7.61 -14.11 7.55
N PRO A 46 6.89 -13.62 8.57
CA PRO A 46 6.34 -14.49 9.60
C PRO A 46 5.27 -15.44 9.02
N PRO A 47 5.17 -16.68 9.51
CA PRO A 47 4.14 -17.62 9.08
C PRO A 47 2.75 -17.06 9.38
N GLY A 48 1.91 -16.94 8.34
CA GLY A 48 0.61 -16.30 8.41
C GLY A 48 0.56 -14.85 7.90
N PHE A 49 1.70 -14.28 7.49
CA PHE A 49 1.71 -13.07 6.66
C PHE A 49 1.25 -13.46 5.25
N GLN A 50 -0.06 -13.42 5.03
CA GLN A 50 -0.59 -13.48 3.67
C GLN A 50 0.06 -12.32 2.91
N PRO A 51 0.75 -12.55 1.78
CA PRO A 51 1.21 -11.46 0.94
C PRO A 51 -0.03 -10.67 0.60
N LEU A 52 -0.13 -9.48 1.20
CA LEU A 52 -1.10 -8.48 0.81
C LEU A 52 -0.92 -8.39 -0.69
N THR A 53 -1.95 -8.77 -1.45
CA THR A 53 -1.87 -8.96 -2.90
C THR A 53 -1.06 -7.83 -3.54
N ALA A 54 -0.40 -8.05 -4.68
CA ALA A 54 0.39 -6.99 -5.34
C ALA A 54 -0.37 -5.64 -5.45
N GLU A 55 -1.71 -5.67 -5.45
CA GLU A 55 -2.63 -4.54 -5.36
C GLU A 55 -2.56 -3.69 -4.07
N ARG A 56 -2.23 -4.28 -2.91
CA ARG A 56 -2.03 -3.56 -1.64
C ARG A 56 -0.60 -3.06 -1.47
N ALA A 57 0.39 -3.73 -2.06
CA ALA A 57 1.82 -3.45 -1.86
C ALA A 57 2.39 -2.29 -2.70
N ARG A 58 1.84 -1.98 -3.89
CA ARG A 58 2.34 -0.87 -4.72
C ARG A 58 1.18 -0.04 -5.25
N GLY A 59 1.00 1.15 -4.68
CA GLY A 59 0.03 2.15 -5.13
C GLY A 59 -1.10 2.45 -4.17
N THR A 60 -1.24 1.77 -3.03
CA THR A 60 -2.27 2.15 -2.04
C THR A 60 -1.99 3.50 -1.39
N ARG A 61 -0.72 3.87 -1.21
CA ARG A 61 -0.32 5.19 -0.66
C ARG A 61 -0.60 6.32 -1.63
N ASP A 62 -0.23 6.17 -2.90
CA ASP A 62 -0.46 7.18 -3.93
C ASP A 62 -1.94 7.29 -4.28
N LYS A 63 -2.67 6.17 -4.44
CA LYS A 63 -4.14 6.19 -4.62
C LYS A 63 -4.84 6.97 -3.51
N ARG A 64 -4.38 6.82 -2.25
CA ARG A 64 -4.91 7.57 -1.11
C ARG A 64 -4.51 9.04 -1.11
N ILE A 65 -3.32 9.41 -1.60
CA ILE A 65 -2.89 10.82 -1.61
C ILE A 65 -3.59 11.62 -2.70
N PHE A 66 -3.88 11.01 -3.85
CA PHE A 66 -4.64 11.68 -4.91
C PHE A 66 -6.06 12.03 -4.46
N SER A 67 -6.66 11.24 -3.55
CA SER A 67 -7.98 11.54 -3.00
C SER A 67 -8.03 12.66 -1.96
N THR A 68 -6.89 13.13 -1.43
CA THR A 68 -6.88 14.18 -0.39
C THR A 68 -6.80 15.60 -0.93
N GLY A 69 -6.51 15.77 -2.23
CA GLY A 69 -6.26 17.07 -2.86
C GLY A 69 -4.84 17.62 -2.68
N CYS A 70 -3.97 16.94 -1.92
CA CYS A 70 -2.60 17.40 -1.61
C CYS A 70 -1.51 16.61 -2.35
N ALA A 71 -1.81 16.14 -3.56
CA ALA A 71 -0.92 15.27 -4.32
C ALA A 71 0.35 16.01 -4.79
N GLU A 72 0.22 17.29 -5.16
CA GLU A 72 1.34 18.10 -5.63
C GLU A 72 2.35 18.39 -4.52
N GLU A 73 1.89 18.77 -3.33
CA GLU A 73 2.74 19.01 -2.16
C GLU A 73 3.43 17.72 -1.73
N ASN A 74 2.71 16.60 -1.78
CA ASN A 74 3.29 15.29 -1.51
C ASN A 74 4.37 14.91 -2.54
N ALA A 75 4.15 15.19 -3.83
CA ALA A 75 5.15 14.97 -4.88
C ALA A 75 6.41 15.81 -4.61
N LYS A 76 6.27 17.12 -4.39
CA LYS A 76 7.39 18.03 -4.07
C LYS A 76 8.20 17.56 -2.86
N MET A 77 7.54 17.12 -1.79
CA MET A 77 8.20 16.57 -0.61
C MET A 77 8.94 15.26 -0.91
N THR A 78 8.30 14.37 -1.68
CA THR A 78 8.84 13.08 -2.07
C THR A 78 10.06 13.27 -2.98
N ASP A 79 9.99 14.19 -3.95
CA ASP A 79 11.07 14.56 -4.85
C ASP A 79 12.27 15.15 -4.09
N CYS A 80 12.02 16.08 -3.16
CA CYS A 80 13.08 16.64 -2.31
C CYS A 80 13.83 15.55 -1.53
N TYR A 81 13.10 14.58 -0.97
CA TYR A 81 13.73 13.43 -0.32
C TYR A 81 14.48 12.55 -1.30
N PHE A 82 13.96 12.32 -2.51
CA PHE A 82 14.65 11.50 -3.49
C PHE A 82 15.97 12.12 -3.94
N GLU A 83 16.02 13.45 -4.07
CA GLU A 83 17.23 14.21 -4.42
C GLU A 83 18.23 14.27 -3.27
N LYS A 84 17.78 14.62 -2.05
CA LYS A 84 18.68 14.91 -0.92
C LYS A 84 18.94 13.73 0.00
N LYS A 85 18.05 12.73 -0.01
CA LYS A 85 18.02 11.59 0.92
C LYS A 85 17.92 11.99 2.41
N ASP A 86 17.55 13.24 2.70
CA ASP A 86 17.38 13.76 4.06
C ASP A 86 16.06 14.52 4.18
N TRP A 87 15.15 14.01 5.01
CA TRP A 87 13.85 14.63 5.26
C TRP A 87 13.94 15.92 6.07
N ARG A 88 15.01 16.13 6.85
CA ARG A 88 15.22 17.37 7.62
C ARG A 88 15.53 18.54 6.69
N ALA A 89 16.26 18.29 5.61
CA ALA A 89 16.55 19.25 4.56
C ALA A 89 15.33 19.59 3.67
N CYS A 90 14.20 18.90 3.88
CA CYS A 90 12.92 19.08 3.18
C CYS A 90 11.81 19.60 4.10
N ALA A 91 12.17 20.26 5.21
CA ALA A 91 11.22 20.80 6.17
C ALA A 91 10.20 21.76 5.52
N LYS A 92 10.64 22.56 4.54
CA LYS A 92 9.77 23.50 3.82
C LYS A 92 8.68 22.79 3.01
N GLU A 93 9.04 21.73 2.30
CA GLU A 93 8.09 20.92 1.52
C GLU A 93 7.14 20.17 2.46
N MET A 94 7.64 19.72 3.61
CA MET A 94 6.83 19.09 4.64
C MET A 94 5.82 20.06 5.28
N GLU A 95 6.19 21.31 5.53
CA GLU A 95 5.28 22.34 6.04
C GLU A 95 4.18 22.67 5.04
N GLN A 96 4.52 22.81 3.75
CA GLN A 96 3.54 23.02 2.68
C GLN A 96 2.53 21.86 2.61
N PHE A 97 3.02 20.62 2.68
CA PHE A 97 2.14 19.45 2.72
C PHE A 97 1.21 19.48 3.93
N LYS A 98 1.71 19.81 5.14
CA LYS A 98 0.89 19.95 6.35
C LYS A 98 -0.16 21.06 6.22
N GLN A 99 0.19 22.19 5.61
CA GLN A 99 -0.75 23.29 5.38
C GLN A 99 -1.87 22.89 4.43
N CYS A 100 -1.54 22.22 3.31
CA CYS A 100 -2.56 21.65 2.44
C CYS A 100 -3.43 20.64 3.19
N TRP A 101 -2.80 19.77 3.98
CA TRP A 101 -3.48 18.72 4.74
C TRP A 101 -4.56 19.28 5.69
N LYS A 102 -4.21 20.33 6.46
CA LYS A 102 -5.15 21.02 7.36
C LYS A 102 -6.25 21.75 6.60
N GLN A 103 -5.93 22.42 5.49
CA GLN A 103 -6.91 23.14 4.68
C GLN A 103 -7.98 22.22 4.08
N HIS A 104 -7.59 21.00 3.70
CA HIS A 104 -8.49 19.99 3.15
C HIS A 104 -9.21 19.17 4.24
N GLY A 105 -9.01 19.47 5.53
CA GLY A 105 -9.68 18.77 6.63
C GLY A 105 -9.28 17.30 6.76
N ASN A 106 -8.09 16.93 6.29
CA ASN A 106 -7.68 15.53 6.24
C ASN A 106 -7.29 14.94 7.61
N ASP A 107 -7.23 15.76 8.67
CA ASP A 107 -6.89 15.32 10.03
C ASP A 107 -7.92 14.31 10.58
N GLU A 108 -9.20 14.46 10.24
CA GLU A 108 -10.27 13.54 10.65
C GLU A 108 -10.12 12.15 9.98
N ARG A 109 -9.52 12.10 8.79
CA ARG A 109 -9.33 10.86 8.03
C ARG A 109 -8.25 9.96 8.61
N THR A 110 -7.30 10.52 9.35
CA THR A 110 -6.12 9.79 9.83
C THR A 110 -6.02 9.72 11.35
N GLU A 111 -7.07 10.12 12.08
CA GLU A 111 -7.09 10.19 13.56
C GLU A 111 -5.86 10.92 14.14
N SER A 112 -5.22 11.77 13.34
CA SER A 112 -3.94 12.39 13.66
C SER A 112 -4.21 13.66 14.45
N LYS A 113 -4.35 13.56 15.77
CA LYS A 113 -4.37 14.73 16.65
C LYS A 113 -2.94 15.25 16.82
N ASP A 114 -2.73 16.55 16.59
CA ASP A 114 -1.49 17.24 16.96
C ASP A 114 -1.22 16.96 18.46
N ALA A 115 -0.02 16.45 18.78
CA ALA A 115 0.40 16.10 20.15
C ALA A 115 0.83 17.33 20.96
#